data_AF-A0A845L128-F1
#
_entry.id   AF-A0A845L128-F1
#
_cell.length_a   1.000
_cell.length_b   1.000
_cell.length_c   1.000
_cell.angle_alpha   90.00
_cell.angle_beta   90.00
_cell.angle_gamma   90.00
#
_symmetry.space_group_name_H-M   'P 1'
#
loop_
_entity.id
_entity.type
_entity.pdbx_description
1 polymer ?
#
loop_
_entity_poly.entity_id
_entity_poly.type
_entity_poly.pdbx_seq_one_letter_code
_entity_poly.pdbx_strand_id
1 'polypeptide(L)'
;MAQPAETQQQRQLPQEQQQSQPLRRHSKGIGRGKKWAIVAAVIGAFALAALPPFLQQRQLAQESDRLSAELEQVRAERQQLEKEKEWLASDAYVEQVARQQLGLVKPGEMMVVRTRPGNALKKDTQHAQEIRD
;
A
#
# COMPACT_ATOMS: atom_id res chain seq x y z
N MET A 1 -16.05 -83.23 99.96
CA MET A 1 -16.68 -83.86 98.78
C MET A 1 -17.09 -82.70 97.86
N ALA A 2 -16.17 -82.24 97.02
CA ALA A 2 -15.97 -82.64 95.63
C ALA A 2 -16.92 -81.88 94.66
N GLN A 3 -16.40 -80.76 94.13
CA GLN A 3 -16.66 -80.31 92.74
C GLN A 3 -15.99 -81.34 91.78
N PRO A 4 -16.34 -81.48 90.48
CA PRO A 4 -16.51 -80.38 89.53
C PRO A 4 -17.47 -80.62 88.33
N ALA A 5 -17.71 -79.58 87.54
CA ALA A 5 -18.03 -79.71 86.12
C ALA A 5 -17.50 -78.46 85.40
N GLU A 6 -16.27 -78.56 84.90
CA GLU A 6 -15.75 -77.69 83.85
C GLU A 6 -16.33 -78.16 82.52
N THR A 7 -16.83 -77.26 81.67
CA THR A 7 -16.66 -77.38 80.22
C THR A 7 -16.82 -76.00 79.56
N GLN A 8 -15.68 -75.43 79.16
CA GLN A 8 -15.37 -74.85 77.85
C GLN A 8 -16.32 -73.81 77.22
N GLN A 9 -15.88 -72.81 76.46
CA GLN A 9 -14.58 -72.28 76.08
C GLN A 9 -14.95 -71.14 75.12
N GLN A 10 -14.20 -70.05 75.19
CA GLN A 10 -14.29 -68.91 74.29
C GLN A 10 -14.28 -69.34 72.81
N ARG A 11 -15.12 -68.71 72.00
CA ARG A 11 -14.77 -68.35 70.61
C ARG A 11 -14.86 -66.84 70.44
N GLN A 12 -13.80 -66.34 69.83
CA GLN A 12 -13.43 -64.95 69.65
C GLN A 12 -14.24 -64.28 68.52
N LEU A 13 -14.27 -62.94 68.58
CA LEU A 13 -14.71 -61.94 67.59
C LEU A 13 -13.93 -62.07 66.26
N PRO A 14 -14.45 -61.64 65.07
CA PRO A 14 -14.28 -60.23 64.64
C PRO A 14 -15.31 -59.63 63.63
N GLN A 15 -15.42 -58.29 63.70
CA GLN A 15 -15.70 -57.24 62.69
C GLN A 15 -16.60 -57.44 61.44
N GLU A 16 -17.54 -56.49 61.28
CA GLU A 16 -17.95 -55.82 60.01
C GLU A 16 -18.37 -54.39 60.39
N GLN A 17 -17.59 -53.33 60.21
CA GLN A 17 -17.27 -52.64 58.96
C GLN A 17 -18.46 -52.44 58.00
N GLN A 18 -19.39 -51.54 58.31
CA GLN A 18 -20.06 -50.75 57.26
C GLN A 18 -20.76 -49.50 57.78
N GLN A 19 -20.02 -48.40 57.89
CA GLN A 19 -20.59 -47.10 57.52
C GLN A 19 -19.50 -46.15 57.03
N SER A 20 -18.81 -46.57 55.96
CA SER A 20 -18.14 -45.67 55.05
C SER A 20 -19.17 -45.10 54.07
N GLN A 21 -19.58 -43.84 54.28
CA GLN A 21 -19.84 -42.84 53.23
C GLN A 21 -20.42 -41.54 53.85
N PRO A 22 -20.18 -40.35 53.26
CA PRO A 22 -19.94 -40.16 51.84
C PRO A 22 -18.55 -39.61 51.51
N LEU A 23 -18.07 -40.00 50.33
CA LEU A 23 -17.10 -39.21 49.59
C LEU A 23 -17.70 -37.82 49.42
N ARG A 24 -17.22 -36.86 50.22
CA ARG A 24 -17.45 -35.43 50.00
C ARG A 24 -16.83 -35.08 48.66
N ARG A 25 -17.61 -35.25 47.60
CA ARG A 25 -17.28 -34.75 46.27
C ARG A 25 -17.32 -33.23 46.38
N HIS A 26 -16.18 -32.64 46.69
CA HIS A 26 -16.01 -31.20 46.67
C HIS A 26 -16.03 -30.75 45.20
N SER A 27 -17.20 -30.77 44.57
CA SER A 27 -17.40 -30.00 43.34
C SER A 27 -17.30 -28.54 43.75
N LYS A 28 -16.11 -27.94 43.57
CA LYS A 28 -15.94 -26.47 43.61
C LYS A 28 -16.79 -25.91 42.48
N GLY A 29 -18.08 -25.73 42.74
CA GLY A 29 -18.94 -24.91 41.90
C GLY A 29 -18.23 -23.57 41.72
N ILE A 30 -18.12 -23.14 40.47
CA ILE A 30 -17.45 -21.89 40.11
C ILE A 30 -18.18 -20.78 40.87
N GLY A 31 -17.62 -20.36 42.00
CA GLY A 31 -18.18 -19.29 42.82
C GLY A 31 -18.32 -18.03 41.96
N ARG A 32 -19.34 -17.21 42.23
CA ARG A 32 -19.65 -16.01 41.43
C ARG A 32 -18.39 -15.20 41.06
N GLY A 33 -17.45 -15.03 41.98
CA GLY A 33 -16.17 -14.35 41.72
C GLY A 33 -15.31 -14.98 40.60
N LYS A 34 -15.28 -16.31 40.47
CA LYS A 34 -14.54 -16.99 39.42
C LYS A 34 -15.22 -16.88 38.05
N LYS A 35 -16.56 -16.74 38.01
CA LYS A 35 -17.30 -16.40 36.78
C LYS A 35 -17.02 -14.96 36.34
N TRP A 36 -17.04 -14.02 37.28
CA TRP A 36 -16.69 -12.61 37.01
C TRP A 36 -15.23 -12.44 36.59
N ALA A 37 -14.31 -13.24 37.13
CA ALA A 37 -12.92 -13.27 36.69
C ALA A 37 -12.77 -13.74 35.23
N ILE A 38 -13.54 -14.75 34.82
CA ILE A 38 -13.54 -15.21 33.42
C ILE A 38 -14.13 -14.12 32.51
N VAL A 39 -15.24 -13.50 32.90
CA VAL A 39 -15.85 -12.39 32.15
C VAL A 39 -14.88 -11.21 32.01
N ALA A 40 -14.23 -10.81 33.09
CA ALA A 40 -13.22 -9.74 33.08
C ALA A 40 -12.01 -10.11 32.21
N ALA A 41 -11.56 -11.37 32.24
CA ALA A 41 -10.48 -11.85 31.39
C ALA A 41 -10.86 -11.83 29.89
N VAL A 42 -12.10 -12.22 29.55
CA VAL A 42 -12.61 -12.15 28.18
C VAL A 42 -12.72 -10.70 27.70
N ILE A 43 -13.25 -9.80 28.53
CA ILE A 43 -13.35 -8.36 28.20
C ILE A 43 -11.96 -7.75 28.06
N GLY A 44 -11.02 -8.08 28.95
CA GLY A 44 -9.63 -7.62 28.89
C GLY A 44 -8.90 -8.13 27.65
N ALA A 45 -9.10 -9.40 27.29
CA ALA A 45 -8.55 -9.97 26.06
C ALA A 45 -9.15 -9.31 24.81
N PHE A 46 -10.46 -9.03 24.81
CA PHE A 46 -11.13 -8.34 23.70
C PHE A 46 -10.66 -6.89 23.57
N ALA A 47 -10.45 -6.18 24.69
CA ALA A 47 -9.89 -4.85 24.71
C ALA A 47 -8.44 -4.83 24.19
N LEU A 48 -7.60 -5.77 24.64
CA LEU A 48 -6.22 -5.97 24.15
C LEU A 48 -6.18 -6.31 22.65
N ALA A 49 -7.11 -7.11 22.16
CA ALA A 49 -7.24 -7.45 20.74
C ALA A 49 -7.80 -6.31 19.89
N ALA A 50 -8.48 -5.33 20.50
CA ALA A 50 -9.04 -4.15 19.83
C ALA A 50 -8.08 -2.94 19.81
N LEU A 51 -6.96 -2.98 20.53
CA LEU A 51 -5.88 -1.98 20.48
C LEU A 51 -5.11 -1.90 19.13
N PRO A 52 -4.86 -2.99 18.38
CA PRO A 52 -3.96 -2.96 17.21
C PRO A 52 -4.46 -2.28 15.91
N PRO A 53 -5.75 -2.05 15.60
CA PRO A 53 -6.14 -1.68 14.23
C PRO A 53 -5.99 -0.18 13.90
N PHE A 54 -5.76 0.69 14.90
CA PHE A 54 -5.75 2.15 14.65
C PHE A 54 -4.51 2.66 13.89
N LEU A 55 -3.39 1.95 13.95
CA LEU A 55 -2.15 2.38 13.27
C LEU A 55 -2.03 1.82 11.84
N GLN A 56 -2.71 0.72 11.52
CA GLN A 56 -2.65 0.11 10.18
C GLN A 56 -3.42 0.95 9.14
N GLN A 57 -4.54 1.58 9.53
CA GLN A 57 -5.33 2.39 8.59
C GLN A 57 -4.60 3.63 8.07
N ARG A 58 -3.72 4.24 8.86
CA ARG A 58 -3.03 5.46 8.45
C ARG A 58 -1.98 5.22 7.37
N GLN A 59 -1.34 4.06 7.38
CA GLN A 59 -0.35 3.71 6.36
C GLN A 59 -1.02 3.50 5.00
N LEU A 60 -2.15 2.79 4.96
CA LEU A 60 -2.91 2.60 3.72
C LEU A 60 -3.47 3.92 3.17
N ALA A 61 -3.95 4.82 4.04
CA ALA A 61 -4.42 6.13 3.61
C ALA A 61 -3.28 6.99 3.03
N GLN A 62 -2.13 7.05 3.72
CA GLN A 62 -0.97 7.78 3.24
C GLN A 62 -0.40 7.22 1.93
N GLU A 63 -0.41 5.90 1.78
CA GLU A 63 0.05 5.24 0.56
C GLU A 63 -0.92 5.51 -0.60
N SER A 64 -2.23 5.45 -0.36
CA SER A 64 -3.25 5.86 -1.34
C SER A 64 -3.07 7.32 -1.77
N ASP A 65 -2.90 8.24 -0.82
CA ASP A 65 -2.71 9.67 -1.11
C ASP A 65 -1.42 9.90 -1.93
N ARG A 66 -0.32 9.23 -1.54
CA ARG A 66 0.94 9.31 -2.27
C ARG A 66 0.82 8.80 -3.70
N LEU A 67 0.22 7.63 -3.89
CA LEU A 67 0.00 7.06 -5.23
C LEU A 67 -0.90 7.96 -6.06
N SER A 68 -1.94 8.56 -5.47
CA SER A 68 -2.83 9.47 -6.18
C SER A 68 -2.10 10.72 -6.68
N ALA A 69 -1.25 11.32 -5.84
CA ALA A 69 -0.46 12.48 -6.20
C ALA A 69 0.57 12.17 -7.30
N GLU A 70 1.25 11.03 -7.21
CA GLU A 70 2.18 10.57 -8.26
C GLU A 70 1.46 10.36 -9.60
N LEU A 71 0.27 9.77 -9.55
CA LEU A 71 -0.53 9.52 -10.74
C LEU A 71 -1.03 10.82 -11.38
N GLU A 72 -1.41 11.82 -10.59
CA GLU A 72 -1.73 13.16 -11.10
C GLU A 72 -0.52 13.85 -11.74
N GLN A 73 0.66 13.79 -11.11
CA GLN A 73 1.89 14.36 -11.67
C GLN A 73 2.23 13.73 -13.03
N VAL A 74 2.25 12.39 -13.11
CA VAL A 74 2.56 11.67 -14.34
C VAL A 74 1.52 11.96 -15.42
N ARG A 75 0.24 12.09 -15.07
CA ARG A 75 -0.81 12.49 -16.03
C ARG A 75 -0.59 13.91 -16.56
N ALA A 76 -0.24 14.85 -15.69
CA ALA A 76 0.02 16.23 -16.09
C ALA A 76 1.25 16.33 -17.01
N GLU A 77 2.32 15.59 -16.71
CA GLU A 77 3.51 15.50 -17.55
C GLU A 77 3.17 14.87 -18.91
N ARG A 78 2.44 13.76 -18.91
CA ARG A 78 1.99 13.11 -20.15
C ARG A 78 1.16 14.05 -21.01
N GLN A 79 0.25 14.82 -20.42
CA GLN A 79 -0.54 15.81 -21.17
C GLN A 79 0.32 16.93 -21.77
N GLN A 80 1.36 17.37 -21.07
CA GLN A 80 2.28 18.39 -21.59
C GLN A 80 3.08 17.83 -22.78
N LEU A 81 3.63 16.63 -22.64
CA LEU A 81 4.40 15.97 -23.69
C LEU A 81 3.56 15.69 -24.95
N GLU A 82 2.29 15.30 -24.79
CA GLU A 82 1.40 15.08 -25.95
C GLU A 82 1.11 16.39 -26.68
N LYS A 83 0.92 17.50 -25.96
CA LYS A 83 0.75 18.84 -26.58
C LYS A 83 2.00 19.29 -27.32
N GLU A 84 3.18 19.07 -26.72
CA GLU A 84 4.44 19.39 -27.36
C GLU A 84 4.63 18.56 -28.63
N LYS A 85 4.34 17.26 -28.56
CA LYS A 85 4.38 16.37 -29.71
C LYS A 85 3.44 16.81 -30.82
N GLU A 86 2.19 17.17 -30.51
CA GLU A 86 1.23 17.69 -31.49
C GLU A 86 1.73 18.99 -32.12
N TRP A 87 2.27 19.91 -31.32
CA TRP A 87 2.85 21.16 -31.83
C TRP A 87 4.03 20.90 -32.77
N LEU A 88 4.97 20.05 -32.38
CA LEU A 88 6.13 19.69 -33.19
C LEU A 88 5.74 18.95 -34.48
N ALA A 89 4.64 18.18 -34.45
CA ALA A 89 4.09 17.50 -35.62
C ALA A 89 3.24 18.41 -36.52
N SER A 90 2.93 19.64 -36.08
CA SER A 90 2.09 20.55 -36.84
C SER A 90 2.79 21.06 -38.10
N ASP A 91 2.02 21.27 -39.17
CA ASP A 91 2.52 21.85 -40.42
C ASP A 91 3.21 23.20 -40.21
N ALA A 92 2.73 24.00 -39.26
CA ALA A 92 3.30 25.31 -38.94
C ALA A 92 4.73 25.19 -38.40
N TYR A 93 4.97 24.23 -37.49
CA TYR A 93 6.31 23.97 -36.98
C TYR A 93 7.22 23.37 -38.05
N VAL A 94 6.72 22.40 -38.82
CA VAL A 94 7.45 21.80 -39.94
C VAL A 94 7.86 22.86 -40.96
N GLU A 95 6.95 23.76 -41.32
CA GLU A 95 7.20 24.87 -42.22
C GLU A 95 8.24 25.84 -41.64
N GLN A 96 8.12 26.19 -40.36
CA GLN A 96 9.09 27.04 -39.68
C GLN A 96 10.50 26.44 -39.76
N VAL A 97 10.65 25.15 -39.45
CA VAL A 97 11.93 24.45 -39.53
C VAL A 97 12.42 24.37 -40.98
N ALA A 98 11.56 24.06 -41.94
CA ALA A 98 11.90 24.01 -43.35
C ALA A 98 12.40 25.37 -43.88
N ARG A 99 11.77 26.48 -43.48
CA ARG A 99 12.21 27.84 -43.83
C ARG A 99 13.54 28.20 -43.17
N GLN A 100 13.71 27.87 -41.89
CA GLN A 100 14.90 28.28 -41.12
C GLN A 100 16.15 27.44 -41.42
N GLN A 101 15.99 26.12 -41.52
CA GLN A 101 17.12 25.19 -41.67
C GLN A 101 17.42 24.86 -43.14
N LEU A 102 16.39 24.81 -43.98
CA LEU A 102 16.53 24.39 -45.38
C LEU A 102 16.31 25.54 -46.37
N GLY A 103 15.87 26.72 -45.90
CA GLY A 103 15.58 27.87 -46.78
C GLY A 103 14.42 27.63 -47.75
N LEU A 104 13.57 26.63 -47.47
CA LEU A 104 12.48 26.25 -48.37
C LEU A 104 11.33 27.28 -48.30
N VAL A 105 10.73 27.57 -49.45
CA VAL A 105 9.54 28.43 -49.59
C VAL A 105 8.46 27.68 -50.37
N LYS A 106 7.19 28.01 -50.15
CA LYS A 106 6.10 27.37 -50.89
C LYS A 106 6.08 27.83 -52.35
N PRO A 107 5.55 27.02 -53.29
CA PRO A 107 5.39 27.45 -54.67
C PRO A 107 4.61 28.76 -54.76
N GLY A 108 5.19 29.77 -55.43
CA GLY A 108 4.61 31.11 -55.56
C GLY A 108 5.07 32.14 -54.52
N GLU A 109 5.88 31.77 -53.53
CA GLU A 109 6.51 32.70 -52.58
C GLU A 109 7.92 33.12 -53.02
N MET A 110 8.35 34.35 -52.68
CA MET A 110 9.72 34.84 -52.91
C MET A 110 10.50 34.98 -51.58
N MET A 111 11.71 34.43 -51.54
CA MET A 111 12.62 34.56 -50.41
C MET A 111 13.23 35.97 -50.34
N VAL A 112 13.00 36.70 -49.25
CA VAL A 112 13.56 38.04 -49.03
C VAL A 112 14.72 37.95 -48.02
N VAL A 113 15.93 38.32 -48.45
CA VAL A 113 17.10 38.40 -47.58
C VAL A 113 17.38 39.85 -47.23
N ARG A 114 17.38 40.19 -45.94
CA ARG A 114 17.76 41.54 -45.49
C ARG A 114 19.26 41.75 -45.72
N THR A 115 19.62 42.66 -46.60
CA THR A 115 21.00 43.09 -46.80
C THR A 115 21.25 44.42 -46.08
N ARG A 116 22.48 44.66 -45.62
CA ARG A 116 22.88 46.00 -45.15
C ARG A 116 23.12 46.91 -46.37
N PRO A 117 22.73 48.20 -46.31
CA PRO A 117 23.01 49.16 -47.38
C PRO A 117 24.53 49.29 -47.54
N GLY A 118 25.08 48.64 -48.56
CA GLY A 118 26.54 48.49 -48.77
C GLY A 118 26.92 47.15 -49.42
N ASN A 119 26.15 46.08 -49.16
CA ASN A 119 26.39 44.75 -49.76
C ASN A 119 25.47 44.43 -50.94
N ALA A 120 24.32 45.11 -51.06
CA ALA A 120 23.36 44.90 -52.16
C ALA A 120 23.95 45.25 -53.54
N LEU A 121 24.82 46.25 -53.62
CA LEU A 121 25.36 46.77 -54.88
C LEU A 121 26.53 45.94 -55.45
N LYS A 122 27.01 44.90 -54.74
CA LYS A 122 28.15 44.08 -55.18
C LYS A 122 27.76 42.74 -55.81
N LYS A 123 26.56 42.22 -55.54
CA LYS A 123 26.14 40.89 -56.04
C LYS A 123 25.70 40.92 -57.51
N ASP A 124 25.18 42.04 -57.99
CA ASP A 124 24.63 42.13 -59.35
C ASP A 124 25.73 42.24 -60.42
N THR A 125 26.90 42.77 -60.06
CA THR A 125 28.03 42.96 -60.99
C THR A 125 28.83 41.67 -61.23
N GLN A 126 28.84 40.72 -60.30
CA GLN A 126 29.65 39.50 -60.42
C GLN A 126 29.07 38.49 -61.41
N HIS A 127 27.74 38.40 -61.55
CA HIS A 127 27.12 37.47 -62.50
C HIS A 127 27.18 37.94 -63.97
N ALA A 128 27.43 39.22 -64.22
CA ALA A 128 27.52 39.76 -65.59
C ALA A 128 28.91 39.59 -66.24
N GLN A 129 29.96 39.28 -65.45
CA GLN A 129 31.33 39.15 -65.94
C GLN A 129 31.71 37.71 -66.33
N GLU A 130 30.92 36.69 -65.96
CA GLU A 130 31.24 35.27 -66.22
C GLU A 130 30.68 34.73 -67.55
N ILE A 131 29.87 35.51 -68.29
CA ILE A 131 29.28 35.11 -69.60
C ILE A 131 30.11 35.67 -70.79
N ARG A 132 31.27 36.27 -70.54
CA ARG A 132 32.10 36.88 -71.58
C ARG A 132 33.55 36.41 -71.49
N ASP A 133 33.75 35.09 -71.58
CA ASP A 133 34.99 34.43 -72.00
C ASP A 133 34.64 33.25 -72.92
#